data_AF-A0A9E5IG29-F1
#
_entry.id   AF-A0A9E5IG29-F1
#
_cell.length_a   1.000
_cell.length_b   1.000
_cell.length_c   1.000
_cell.angle_alpha   90.00
_cell.angle_beta   90.00
_cell.angle_gamma   90.00
#
_symmetry.space_group_name_H-M   'P 1'
#
loop_
_entity.id
_entity.type
_entity.pdbx_description
1 polymer ?
#
loop_
_entity_poly.entity_id
_entity_poly.type
_entity_poly.pdbx_seq_one_letter_code
_entity_poly.pdbx_strand_id
1 'polypeptide(L)'
;MIASVAFRNFKALRSARIELSPFNLVIGPNGSGKTSLIQAVLRLRTLARLPMSQAATESDRDSAQIAFRFNPPHDGIEATLTCRDEESCDLLQLTPSIVARELNDWSVLRARLLTARAYLLDSRSIVRPVQAGASHELASDGSNLTACLAALRETSPEAFAGLRAELLQLFPEYADLVIDTNRSTFALRLTGGGSPVLVPADEVSQGTLYVLALLALAHDPVPPAIVCLEELDRGIHPRLLRGVRDVLYRLTHPADYGHMRAPVQVIATTHSPQLLDLFRDHPEEIVIADKHGRAATFARLSERADLTELLADGGTLGDLWYSGILGGVPEAT
;
A
#
# COMPACT_ATOMS: atom_id res chain seq x y z
N MET A 1 -11.35 -9.40 -1.59
CA MET A 1 -10.01 -8.87 -1.19
C MET A 1 -9.21 -9.99 -0.55
N ILE A 2 -7.90 -9.85 -0.38
CA ILE A 2 -7.09 -10.91 0.24
C ILE A 2 -7.47 -10.96 1.73
N ALA A 3 -7.84 -12.14 2.22
CA ALA A 3 -8.14 -12.40 3.63
C ALA A 3 -6.87 -12.75 4.39
N SER A 4 -6.03 -13.61 3.83
CA SER A 4 -4.79 -14.03 4.48
C SER A 4 -3.72 -14.40 3.47
N VAL A 5 -2.46 -14.27 3.87
CA VAL A 5 -1.30 -14.77 3.14
C VAL A 5 -0.52 -15.72 4.04
N ALA A 6 -0.19 -16.90 3.53
CA ALA A 6 0.65 -17.88 4.22
C ALA A 6 1.91 -18.16 3.40
N PHE A 7 3.06 -18.20 4.07
CA PHE A 7 4.37 -18.41 3.49
C PHE A 7 4.96 -19.70 4.03
N ARG A 8 5.50 -20.52 3.13
CA ARG A 8 6.28 -21.70 3.46
C ARG A 8 7.62 -21.63 2.72
N ASN A 9 8.72 -21.73 3.46
CA ASN A 9 10.09 -21.74 2.93
C ASN A 9 10.43 -20.56 1.97
N PHE A 10 9.78 -19.40 2.11
CA PHE A 10 9.96 -18.26 1.21
C PHE A 10 10.82 -17.16 1.86
N LYS A 11 12.07 -16.97 1.41
CA LYS A 11 13.02 -16.02 2.01
C LYS A 11 13.19 -16.28 3.51
N ALA A 12 13.07 -15.25 4.34
CA ALA A 12 13.06 -15.36 5.80
C ALA A 12 11.76 -15.98 6.35
N LEU A 13 10.70 -16.08 5.55
CA LEU A 13 9.38 -16.57 5.97
C LEU A 13 9.28 -18.09 5.79
N ARG A 14 9.77 -18.84 6.79
CA ARG A 14 9.80 -20.32 6.77
C ARG A 14 8.43 -20.93 6.99
N SER A 15 7.67 -20.40 7.94
CA SER A 15 6.28 -20.75 8.24
C SER A 15 5.64 -19.54 8.89
N ALA A 16 5.11 -18.63 8.06
CA ALA A 16 4.50 -17.40 8.54
C ALA A 16 3.12 -17.23 7.90
N ARG A 17 2.15 -16.76 8.69
CA ARG A 17 0.81 -16.46 8.20
C ARG A 17 0.43 -15.07 8.70
N ILE A 18 -0.27 -14.33 7.86
CA ILE A 18 -0.78 -13.00 8.16
C ILE A 18 -2.24 -12.93 7.72
N GLU A 19 -3.11 -12.55 8.65
CA GLU A 19 -4.48 -12.16 8.35
C GLU A 19 -4.48 -10.68 7.93
N LEU A 20 -5.19 -10.34 6.86
CA LEU A 20 -5.23 -9.01 6.27
C LEU A 20 -6.61 -8.36 6.43
N SER A 21 -6.60 -7.13 6.93
CA SER A 21 -7.75 -6.23 7.07
C SER A 21 -7.86 -5.33 5.84
N PRO A 22 -8.89 -4.45 5.73
CA PRO A 22 -8.93 -3.40 4.71
C PRO A 22 -7.68 -2.50 4.75
N PHE A 23 -7.21 -2.13 5.94
CA PHE A 23 -5.95 -1.42 6.14
C PHE A 23 -4.97 -2.28 6.95
N ASN A 24 -3.68 -2.27 6.59
CA ASN A 24 -2.63 -3.03 7.28
C ASN A 24 -1.35 -2.19 7.35
N LEU A 25 -0.92 -1.83 8.56
CA LEU A 25 0.35 -1.17 8.84
C LEU A 25 1.38 -2.20 9.32
N VAL A 26 2.37 -2.50 8.49
CA VAL A 26 3.40 -3.48 8.80
C VAL A 26 4.66 -2.79 9.32
N ILE A 27 5.03 -3.10 10.57
CA ILE A 27 6.23 -2.61 11.25
C ILE A 27 7.21 -3.75 11.49
N GLY A 28 8.51 -3.46 11.67
CA GLY A 28 9.53 -4.49 11.88
C GLY A 28 10.94 -4.07 11.45
N PRO A 29 11.99 -4.83 11.79
CA PRO A 29 13.35 -4.51 11.38
C PRO A 29 13.60 -4.82 9.89
N ASN A 30 14.78 -4.47 9.39
CA ASN A 30 15.16 -4.79 8.02
C ASN A 30 15.29 -6.30 7.82
N GLY A 31 14.75 -6.79 6.70
CA GLY A 31 14.73 -8.21 6.39
C GLY A 31 13.74 -9.06 7.21
N SER A 32 12.79 -8.46 7.93
CA SER A 32 11.70 -9.19 8.61
C SER A 32 10.55 -9.63 7.69
N GLY A 33 10.67 -9.41 6.38
CA GLY A 33 9.68 -9.87 5.40
C GLY A 33 8.61 -8.85 5.00
N LYS A 34 8.66 -7.60 5.47
CA LYS A 34 7.75 -6.52 5.06
C LYS A 34 7.68 -6.34 3.53
N THR A 35 8.82 -6.14 2.88
CA THR A 35 8.90 -6.06 1.41
C THR A 35 8.56 -7.41 0.75
N SER A 36 8.86 -8.54 1.40
CA SER A 36 8.47 -9.87 0.90
C SER A 36 6.94 -10.03 0.80
N LEU A 37 6.19 -9.47 1.75
CA LEU A 37 4.72 -9.46 1.72
C LEU A 37 4.20 -8.66 0.52
N ILE A 38 4.75 -7.48 0.26
CA ILE A 38 4.38 -6.65 -0.89
C ILE A 38 4.74 -7.36 -2.21
N GLN A 39 5.93 -7.95 -2.28
CA GLN A 39 6.37 -8.74 -3.44
C GLN A 39 5.46 -9.94 -3.68
N ALA A 40 4.97 -10.60 -2.63
CA ALA A 40 4.02 -11.71 -2.76
C ALA A 40 2.74 -11.29 -3.48
N VAL A 41 2.15 -10.16 -3.08
CA VAL A 41 0.95 -9.59 -3.74
C VAL A 41 1.22 -9.26 -5.20
N LEU A 42 2.37 -8.66 -5.52
CA LEU A 42 2.75 -8.35 -6.90
C LEU A 42 3.03 -9.60 -7.75
N ARG A 43 3.57 -10.66 -7.15
CA ARG A 43 3.76 -11.96 -7.81
C ARG A 43 2.41 -12.61 -8.13
N LEU A 44 1.47 -12.59 -7.18
CA LEU A 44 0.09 -13.05 -7.43
C LEU A 44 -0.53 -12.30 -8.62
N ARG A 45 -0.42 -10.96 -8.65
CA ARG A 45 -0.88 -10.16 -9.80
C ARG A 45 -0.22 -10.58 -11.11
N THR A 46 1.10 -10.80 -11.10
CA THR A 46 1.86 -11.14 -12.30
C THR A 46 1.47 -12.50 -12.83
N LEU A 47 1.42 -13.52 -11.96
CA LEU A 47 1.04 -14.88 -12.34
C LEU A 47 -0.43 -15.00 -12.72
N ALA A 48 -1.31 -14.18 -12.13
CA ALA A 48 -2.71 -14.10 -12.54
C ALA A 48 -2.90 -13.60 -13.98
N ARG A 49 -1.89 -12.98 -14.62
CA ARG A 49 -1.94 -12.61 -16.05
C ARG A 49 -1.80 -13.82 -16.96
N LEU A 50 -1.09 -14.85 -16.51
CA LEU A 50 -0.79 -16.02 -17.32
C LEU A 50 -2.03 -16.92 -17.48
N PRO A 51 -2.10 -17.72 -18.56
CA PRO A 51 -3.09 -18.79 -18.68
C PRO A 51 -2.97 -19.74 -17.48
N MET A 52 -4.09 -20.22 -16.95
CA MET A 52 -4.06 -21.18 -15.85
C MET A 52 -3.43 -22.48 -16.34
N SER A 53 -2.31 -22.87 -15.76
CA SER A 53 -1.71 -24.18 -16.02
C SER A 53 -2.42 -25.22 -15.17
N GLN A 54 -2.95 -26.26 -15.81
CA GLN A 54 -3.53 -27.43 -15.12
C GLN A 54 -2.46 -28.41 -14.62
N ALA A 55 -1.17 -28.10 -14.77
CA ALA A 55 -0.12 -29.02 -14.37
C ALA A 55 -0.01 -29.05 -12.84
N ALA A 56 -0.63 -30.07 -12.25
CA ALA A 56 -0.23 -30.62 -10.97
C ALA A 56 1.13 -31.32 -11.15
N THR A 57 2.21 -30.55 -11.21
CA THR A 57 3.52 -31.11 -10.85
C THR A 57 3.49 -31.33 -9.35
N GLU A 58 3.74 -32.57 -8.92
CA GLU A 58 3.96 -32.92 -7.51
C GLU A 58 4.87 -31.87 -6.90
N SER A 59 4.30 -31.01 -6.05
CA SER A 59 5.10 -29.97 -5.40
C SER A 59 6.01 -30.69 -4.41
N ASP A 60 7.32 -30.58 -4.60
CA ASP A 60 8.28 -31.03 -3.62
C ASP A 60 7.91 -30.44 -2.25
N ARG A 61 7.89 -31.26 -1.20
CA ARG A 61 7.45 -30.83 0.14
C ARG A 61 8.32 -29.68 0.68
N ASP A 62 9.52 -29.51 0.15
CA ASP A 62 10.43 -28.43 0.53
C ASP A 62 10.34 -27.19 -0.36
N SER A 63 9.55 -27.21 -1.44
CA SER A 63 9.38 -26.06 -2.33
C SER A 63 8.84 -24.83 -1.58
N ALA A 64 9.34 -23.65 -1.97
CA ALA A 64 8.86 -22.39 -1.43
C ALA A 64 7.45 -22.12 -1.97
N GLN A 65 6.51 -21.79 -1.08
CA GLN A 65 5.11 -21.59 -1.43
C GLN A 65 4.54 -20.34 -0.76
N ILE A 66 3.61 -19.70 -1.46
CA ILE A 66 2.83 -18.58 -0.96
C ILE A 66 1.36 -18.85 -1.24
N ALA A 67 0.57 -19.07 -0.21
CA ALA A 67 -0.87 -19.32 -0.33
C ALA A 67 -1.67 -18.09 0.06
N PHE A 68 -2.68 -17.77 -0.74
CA PHE A 68 -3.59 -16.64 -0.56
C PHE A 68 -5.01 -17.15 -0.38
N ARG A 69 -5.68 -16.67 0.66
CA ARG A 69 -7.13 -16.83 0.81
C ARG A 69 -7.80 -15.48 0.63
N PHE A 70 -9.07 -15.50 0.23
CA PHE A 70 -9.82 -14.29 -0.05
C PHE A 70 -11.04 -14.17 0.86
N ASN A 71 -11.51 -12.93 1.03
CA ASN A 71 -12.75 -12.65 1.74
C ASN A 71 -13.96 -12.98 0.84
N PRO A 72 -15.15 -13.18 1.44
CA PRO A 72 -16.39 -13.28 0.68
C PRO A 72 -16.53 -12.14 -0.35
N PRO A 73 -17.10 -12.41 -1.54
CA PRO A 73 -17.71 -13.69 -1.94
C PRO A 73 -16.71 -14.71 -2.54
N HIS A 74 -15.39 -14.52 -2.39
CA HIS A 74 -14.37 -15.36 -3.03
C HIS A 74 -13.63 -16.29 -2.05
N ASP A 75 -14.20 -16.51 -0.86
CA ASP A 75 -13.64 -17.31 0.24
C ASP A 75 -13.54 -18.81 -0.04
N GLY A 76 -14.24 -19.28 -1.07
CA GLY A 76 -14.08 -20.63 -1.61
C GLY A 76 -12.82 -20.83 -2.46
N ILE A 77 -12.08 -19.76 -2.79
CA ILE A 77 -10.88 -19.82 -3.64
C ILE A 77 -9.63 -19.70 -2.76
N GLU A 78 -8.71 -20.65 -2.90
CA GLU A 78 -7.33 -20.51 -2.41
C GLU A 78 -6.37 -20.46 -3.60
N ALA A 79 -5.49 -19.46 -3.63
CA ALA A 79 -4.48 -19.29 -4.67
C ALA A 79 -3.08 -19.56 -4.14
N THR A 80 -2.42 -20.58 -4.67
CA THR A 80 -1.10 -21.00 -4.22
C THR A 80 -0.06 -20.75 -5.30
N LEU A 81 0.96 -19.97 -4.95
CA LEU A 81 2.14 -19.75 -5.77
C LEU A 81 3.21 -20.76 -5.39
N THR A 82 3.75 -21.49 -6.36
CA THR A 82 4.94 -22.34 -6.16
C THR A 82 6.15 -21.65 -6.75
N CYS A 83 7.22 -21.59 -5.96
CA CYS A 83 8.42 -20.86 -6.29
C CYS A 83 9.60 -21.82 -6.46
N ARG A 84 10.37 -21.63 -7.53
CA ARG A 84 11.61 -22.39 -7.76
C ARG A 84 12.70 -21.94 -6.80
N ASP A 85 12.72 -20.65 -6.50
CA ASP A 85 13.66 -20.01 -5.59
C ASP A 85 13.03 -18.78 -4.91
N GLU A 86 13.84 -18.02 -4.17
CA GLU A 86 13.41 -16.83 -3.43
C GLU A 86 13.01 -15.66 -4.35
N GLU A 87 13.39 -15.68 -5.64
CA GLU A 87 13.23 -14.60 -6.60
C GLU A 87 12.20 -14.92 -7.70
N SER A 88 11.97 -16.20 -7.98
CA SER A 88 11.10 -16.68 -9.06
C SER A 88 9.98 -17.59 -8.55
N CYS A 89 8.73 -17.19 -8.84
CA CYS A 89 7.57 -18.08 -8.77
C CYS A 89 6.97 -18.21 -10.16
N ASP A 90 6.73 -19.44 -10.59
CA ASP A 90 6.41 -19.74 -11.98
C ASP A 90 5.05 -20.42 -12.13
N LEU A 91 4.45 -20.85 -11.03
CA LEU A 91 3.20 -21.59 -11.02
C LEU A 91 2.20 -20.94 -10.07
N LEU A 92 1.00 -20.73 -10.56
CA LEU A 92 -0.19 -20.37 -9.79
C LEU A 92 -1.19 -21.52 -9.88
N GLN A 93 -1.53 -22.11 -8.75
CA GLN A 93 -2.55 -23.15 -8.60
C GLN A 93 -3.73 -22.61 -7.82
N LEU A 94 -4.93 -23.06 -8.16
CA LEU A 94 -6.17 -22.66 -7.52
C LEU A 94 -6.84 -23.90 -6.92
N THR A 95 -7.25 -23.79 -5.66
CA THR A 95 -7.91 -24.86 -4.88
C THR A 95 -9.29 -24.36 -4.41
N PRO A 96 -10.38 -25.12 -4.64
CA PRO A 96 -10.45 -26.34 -5.46
C PRO A 96 -10.07 -26.06 -6.92
N SER A 97 -9.73 -27.12 -7.67
CA SER A 97 -9.51 -26.98 -9.11
C SER A 97 -10.80 -26.47 -9.76
N ILE A 98 -10.69 -25.32 -10.43
CA ILE A 98 -11.84 -24.51 -10.82
C ILE A 98 -12.83 -25.29 -11.70
N VAL A 99 -14.10 -25.31 -11.29
CA VAL A 99 -15.25 -25.72 -12.13
C VAL A 99 -15.94 -24.53 -12.83
N ALA A 100 -16.79 -24.76 -13.83
CA ALA A 100 -17.38 -23.69 -14.66
C ALA A 100 -18.07 -22.54 -13.88
N ARG A 101 -18.65 -22.81 -12.70
CA ARG A 101 -19.23 -21.77 -11.84
C ARG A 101 -18.15 -20.91 -11.17
N GLU A 102 -17.11 -21.53 -10.66
CA GLU A 102 -15.95 -20.89 -10.02
C GLU A 102 -15.09 -20.12 -11.04
N LEU A 103 -15.15 -20.47 -12.33
CA LEU A 103 -14.48 -19.71 -13.41
C LEU A 103 -14.97 -18.26 -13.45
N ASN A 104 -16.27 -18.03 -13.21
CA ASN A 104 -16.83 -16.68 -13.16
C ASN A 104 -16.32 -15.93 -11.93
N ASP A 105 -16.35 -16.55 -10.75
CA ASP A 105 -15.87 -15.94 -9.51
C ASP A 105 -14.37 -15.60 -9.59
N TRP A 106 -13.57 -16.52 -10.15
CA TRP A 106 -12.16 -16.27 -10.43
C TRP A 106 -11.97 -15.15 -11.44
N SER A 107 -12.77 -15.06 -12.51
CA SER A 107 -12.62 -13.98 -13.50
C SER A 107 -12.78 -12.59 -12.89
N VAL A 108 -13.75 -12.43 -11.98
CA VAL A 108 -14.00 -11.20 -11.23
C VAL A 108 -12.88 -10.92 -10.25
N LEU A 109 -12.46 -11.92 -9.47
CA LEU A 109 -11.32 -11.79 -8.55
C LEU A 109 -10.04 -11.41 -9.31
N ARG A 110 -9.74 -12.11 -10.39
CA ARG A 110 -8.59 -11.91 -11.26
C ARG A 110 -8.57 -10.49 -11.79
N ALA A 111 -9.68 -9.98 -12.33
CA ALA A 111 -9.77 -8.60 -12.79
C ALA A 111 -9.35 -7.61 -11.69
N ARG A 112 -9.79 -7.81 -10.45
CA ARG A 112 -9.37 -6.99 -9.29
C ARG A 112 -7.90 -7.17 -8.96
N LEU A 113 -7.38 -8.40 -8.90
CA LEU A 113 -5.95 -8.67 -8.62
C LEU A 113 -5.02 -8.04 -9.66
N LEU A 114 -5.43 -7.97 -10.92
CA LEU A 114 -4.65 -7.33 -11.99
C LEU A 114 -4.47 -5.82 -11.80
N THR A 115 -5.38 -5.18 -11.06
CA THR A 115 -5.28 -3.77 -10.68
C THR A 115 -4.35 -3.53 -9.50
N ALA A 116 -3.89 -4.56 -8.76
CA ALA A 116 -3.01 -4.35 -7.60
C ALA A 116 -1.74 -3.54 -7.97
N ARG A 117 -1.35 -2.60 -7.12
CA ARG A 117 -0.17 -1.75 -7.32
C ARG A 117 0.67 -1.70 -6.05
N ALA A 118 1.97 -1.51 -6.23
CA ALA A 118 2.87 -1.14 -5.14
C ALA A 118 3.55 0.16 -5.51
N TYR A 119 3.69 1.03 -4.52
CA TYR A 119 4.31 2.33 -4.67
C TYR A 119 5.50 2.43 -3.73
N LEU A 120 6.62 2.85 -4.31
CA LEU A 120 7.81 3.33 -3.63
C LEU A 120 8.13 4.65 -4.32
N LEU A 121 7.52 5.72 -3.81
CA LEU A 121 7.56 7.03 -4.46
C LEU A 121 8.98 7.60 -4.42
N ASP A 122 9.40 8.19 -5.53
CA ASP A 122 10.67 8.91 -5.63
C ASP A 122 10.40 10.35 -6.07
N SER A 123 10.75 11.30 -5.21
CA SER A 123 10.55 12.72 -5.48
C SER A 123 11.28 13.14 -6.77
N ARG A 124 12.42 12.53 -7.09
CA ARG A 124 13.17 12.84 -8.32
C ARG A 124 12.50 12.32 -9.58
N SER A 125 11.70 11.27 -9.48
CA SER A 125 10.86 10.78 -10.57
C SER A 125 9.63 11.66 -10.75
N ILE A 126 8.94 12.01 -9.65
CA ILE A 126 7.70 12.80 -9.67
C ILE A 126 7.84 14.13 -10.41
N VAL A 127 8.97 14.81 -10.24
CA VAL A 127 9.18 16.18 -10.77
C VAL A 127 9.61 16.19 -12.24
N ARG A 128 9.85 15.03 -12.85
CA ARG A 128 10.27 14.96 -14.26
C ARG A 128 9.10 15.26 -15.18
N PRO A 129 9.33 16.00 -16.28
CA PRO A 129 8.33 16.15 -17.32
C PRO A 129 7.89 14.80 -17.87
N VAL A 130 6.58 14.64 -17.99
CA VAL A 130 5.98 13.38 -18.44
C VAL A 130 6.05 13.26 -19.96
N GLN A 131 6.39 12.07 -20.45
CA GLN A 131 6.40 11.76 -21.88
C GLN A 131 4.97 11.76 -22.47
N ALA A 132 4.85 12.13 -23.75
CA ALA A 132 3.56 12.09 -24.45
C ALA A 132 2.98 10.66 -24.45
N GLY A 133 1.67 10.53 -24.18
CA GLY A 133 0.98 9.24 -24.11
C GLY A 133 1.23 8.43 -22.85
N ALA A 134 1.76 9.04 -21.78
CA ALA A 134 1.89 8.38 -20.49
C ALA A 134 0.53 7.89 -19.96
N SER A 135 0.58 6.78 -19.22
CA SER A 135 -0.59 6.24 -18.52
C SER A 135 -1.22 7.29 -17.60
N HIS A 136 -2.55 7.27 -17.51
CA HIS A 136 -3.30 8.07 -16.54
C HIS A 136 -3.38 7.40 -15.16
N GLU A 137 -2.96 6.13 -15.06
CA GLU A 137 -2.81 5.41 -13.79
C GLU A 137 -1.43 5.70 -13.18
N LEU A 138 -1.38 6.08 -11.89
CA LEU A 138 -0.14 6.45 -11.21
C LEU A 138 0.90 5.33 -11.23
N ALA A 139 2.11 5.66 -11.69
CA ALA A 139 3.27 4.77 -11.72
C ALA A 139 3.80 4.49 -10.32
N SER A 140 4.49 3.36 -10.15
CA SER A 140 5.00 2.92 -8.84
C SER A 140 5.95 3.90 -8.16
N ASP A 141 6.69 4.69 -8.95
CA ASP A 141 7.62 5.72 -8.46
C ASP A 141 7.04 7.14 -8.53
N GLY A 142 5.80 7.29 -9.02
CA GLY A 142 5.13 8.58 -9.21
C GLY A 142 5.58 9.38 -10.44
N SER A 143 6.41 8.83 -11.32
CA SER A 143 6.99 9.54 -12.48
C SER A 143 5.98 10.15 -13.46
N ASN A 144 4.73 9.72 -13.46
CA ASN A 144 3.65 10.26 -14.31
C ASN A 144 2.61 11.09 -13.54
N LEU A 145 2.91 11.54 -12.32
CA LEU A 145 1.95 12.27 -11.47
C LEU A 145 1.28 13.43 -12.20
N THR A 146 2.02 14.22 -12.97
CA THR A 146 1.44 15.33 -13.75
C THR A 146 0.37 14.86 -14.73
N ALA A 147 0.60 13.74 -15.43
CA ALA A 147 -0.38 13.20 -16.39
C ALA A 147 -1.62 12.65 -15.67
N CYS A 148 -1.46 12.05 -14.49
CA CYS A 148 -2.57 11.65 -13.64
C CYS A 148 -3.41 12.85 -13.19
N LEU A 149 -2.76 13.92 -12.71
CA LEU A 149 -3.44 15.14 -12.27
C LEU A 149 -4.18 15.83 -13.43
N ALA A 150 -3.54 15.91 -14.61
CA ALA A 150 -4.16 16.48 -15.81
C ALA A 150 -5.39 15.67 -16.23
N ALA A 151 -5.27 14.34 -16.29
CA ALA A 151 -6.37 13.45 -16.62
C ALA A 151 -7.51 13.51 -15.59
N LEU A 152 -7.19 13.58 -14.29
CA LEU A 152 -8.19 13.73 -13.24
C LEU A 152 -8.95 15.06 -13.39
N ARG A 153 -8.24 16.15 -13.67
CA ARG A 153 -8.86 17.47 -13.93
C ARG A 153 -9.81 17.45 -15.12
N GLU A 154 -9.48 16.70 -16.18
CA GLU A 154 -10.27 16.63 -17.40
C GLU A 154 -11.45 15.65 -17.30
N THR A 155 -11.21 14.46 -16.77
CA THR A 155 -12.18 13.36 -16.75
C THR A 155 -13.08 13.36 -15.52
N SER A 156 -12.61 13.92 -14.40
CA SER A 156 -13.34 13.97 -13.12
C SER A 156 -13.08 15.29 -12.37
N PRO A 157 -13.61 16.42 -12.86
CA PRO A 157 -13.32 17.74 -12.30
C PRO A 157 -13.69 17.89 -10.81
N GLU A 158 -14.74 17.21 -10.35
CA GLU A 158 -15.15 17.19 -8.95
C GLU A 158 -14.10 16.50 -8.06
N ALA A 159 -13.59 15.36 -8.49
CA ALA A 159 -12.51 14.65 -7.79
C ALA A 159 -11.22 15.47 -7.76
N PHE A 160 -10.86 16.12 -8.87
CA PHE A 160 -9.73 17.05 -8.90
C PHE A 160 -9.92 18.25 -7.96
N ALA A 161 -11.14 18.80 -7.89
CA ALA A 161 -11.46 19.89 -6.98
C ALA A 161 -11.32 19.45 -5.51
N GLY A 162 -11.78 18.24 -5.17
CA GLY A 162 -11.61 17.62 -3.85
C GLY A 162 -10.14 17.43 -3.48
N LEU A 163 -9.36 16.82 -4.38
CA LEU A 163 -7.91 16.66 -4.24
C LEU A 163 -7.22 17.99 -3.96
N ARG A 164 -7.54 19.01 -4.78
CA ARG A 164 -6.94 20.34 -4.64
C ARG A 164 -7.32 20.98 -3.32
N ALA A 165 -8.59 20.91 -2.91
CA ALA A 165 -9.03 21.47 -1.64
C ALA A 165 -8.30 20.82 -0.45
N GLU A 166 -8.17 19.50 -0.45
CA GLU A 166 -7.48 18.75 0.61
C GLU A 166 -5.97 19.06 0.63
N LEU A 167 -5.32 19.17 -0.54
CA LEU A 167 -3.93 19.60 -0.63
C LEU A 167 -3.72 20.97 0.04
N LEU A 168 -4.57 21.96 -0.27
CA LEU A 168 -4.43 23.32 0.27
C LEU A 168 -4.79 23.40 1.76
N GLN A 169 -5.63 22.47 2.26
CA GLN A 169 -5.87 22.33 3.70
C GLN A 169 -4.66 21.77 4.44
N LEU A 170 -3.95 20.80 3.84
CA LEU A 170 -2.75 20.20 4.42
C LEU A 170 -1.53 21.15 4.35
N PHE A 171 -1.48 22.02 3.34
CA PHE A 171 -0.37 22.95 3.09
C PHE A 171 -0.88 24.39 2.87
N PRO A 172 -1.24 25.11 3.96
CA PRO A 172 -1.85 26.45 3.87
C PRO A 172 -0.90 27.53 3.32
N GLU A 173 0.40 27.25 3.21
CA GLU A 173 1.35 28.10 2.49
C GLU A 173 1.06 28.22 0.99
N TYR A 174 0.27 27.29 0.43
CA TYR A 174 -0.14 27.32 -0.97
C TYR A 174 -1.59 27.76 -1.13
N ALA A 175 -1.87 28.48 -2.21
CA ALA A 175 -3.17 28.98 -2.61
C ALA A 175 -3.77 28.23 -3.81
N ASP A 176 -2.96 27.47 -4.57
CA ASP A 176 -3.45 26.72 -5.74
C ASP A 176 -2.48 25.64 -6.22
N LEU A 177 -3.02 24.67 -6.95
CA LEU A 177 -2.27 23.68 -7.73
C LEU A 177 -2.45 23.99 -9.22
N VAL A 178 -1.36 24.37 -9.88
CA VAL A 178 -1.35 24.75 -11.30
C VAL A 178 -0.73 23.63 -12.12
N ILE A 179 -1.47 23.11 -13.10
CA ILE A 179 -0.98 22.08 -14.03
C ILE A 179 -0.69 22.74 -15.38
N ASP A 180 0.56 22.67 -15.81
CA ASP A 180 1.02 23.12 -17.13
C ASP A 180 1.09 21.91 -18.08
N THR A 181 0.05 21.77 -18.89
CA THR A 181 -0.07 20.70 -19.91
C THR A 181 0.88 20.89 -21.07
N ASN A 182 1.38 22.10 -21.34
CA ASN A 182 2.32 22.33 -22.44
C ASN A 182 3.73 21.85 -22.07
N ARG A 183 4.11 22.03 -20.81
CA ARG A 183 5.39 21.58 -20.26
C ARG A 183 5.32 20.20 -19.60
N SER A 184 4.14 19.59 -19.54
CA SER A 184 3.88 18.35 -18.81
C SER A 184 4.41 18.38 -17.36
N THR A 185 4.25 19.52 -16.69
CA THR A 185 4.65 19.73 -15.28
C THR A 185 3.54 20.39 -14.45
N PHE A 186 3.75 20.53 -13.15
CA PHE A 186 2.88 21.29 -12.26
C PHE A 186 3.69 22.26 -11.38
N ALA A 187 2.99 23.18 -10.75
CA ALA A 187 3.52 24.14 -9.79
C ALA A 187 2.50 24.40 -8.69
N LEU A 188 2.99 24.81 -7.51
CA LEU A 188 2.15 25.27 -6.41
C LEU A 188 2.25 26.79 -6.31
N ARG A 189 1.09 27.45 -6.25
CA ARG A 189 1.03 28.91 -6.08
C ARG A 189 1.12 29.25 -4.60
N LEU A 190 2.03 30.12 -4.18
CA LEU A 190 2.14 30.54 -2.78
C LEU A 190 0.99 31.47 -2.37
N THR A 191 0.63 31.40 -1.09
CA THR A 191 -0.28 32.33 -0.42
C THR A 191 0.45 33.64 -0.12
N GLY A 192 -0.20 34.77 -0.39
CA GLY A 192 0.31 36.11 -0.04
C GLY A 192 1.27 36.71 -1.07
N GLY A 193 1.50 38.02 -0.94
CA GLY A 193 2.29 38.82 -1.89
C GLY A 193 1.44 39.54 -2.94
N GLY A 194 1.95 40.65 -3.48
CA GLY A 194 1.27 41.45 -4.51
C GLY A 194 1.26 40.79 -5.90
N SER A 195 2.15 39.82 -6.14
CA SER A 195 2.28 39.09 -7.40
C SER A 195 2.22 37.58 -7.14
N PRO A 196 1.60 36.78 -8.03
CA PRO A 196 1.53 35.34 -7.88
C PRO A 196 2.92 34.72 -8.04
N VAL A 197 3.44 34.11 -6.96
CA VAL A 197 4.68 33.33 -6.99
C VAL A 197 4.33 31.86 -7.20
N LEU A 198 4.89 31.25 -8.25
CA LEU A 198 4.77 29.83 -8.54
C LEU A 198 6.03 29.10 -8.10
N VAL A 199 5.86 28.06 -7.30
CA VAL A 199 6.92 27.11 -6.94
C VAL A 199 6.82 25.93 -7.91
N PRO A 200 7.78 25.76 -8.84
CA PRO A 200 7.76 24.65 -9.77
C PRO A 200 7.94 23.31 -9.04
N ALA A 201 7.46 22.21 -9.63
CA ALA A 201 7.46 20.89 -8.98
C ALA A 201 8.83 20.46 -8.42
N ASP A 202 9.94 20.79 -9.08
CA ASP A 202 11.30 20.47 -8.67
C ASP A 202 11.81 21.25 -7.45
N GLU A 203 11.13 22.34 -7.08
CA GLU A 203 11.37 23.13 -5.87
C GLU A 203 10.38 22.80 -4.73
N VAL A 204 9.36 21.99 -4.99
CA VAL A 204 8.39 21.56 -3.98
C VAL A 204 9.02 20.54 -3.02
N SER A 205 8.68 20.64 -1.72
CA SER A 205 9.22 19.72 -0.71
C SER A 205 8.85 18.26 -1.01
N GLN A 206 9.76 17.32 -0.70
CA GLN A 206 9.54 15.89 -0.96
C GLN A 206 8.25 15.38 -0.30
N GLY A 207 7.99 15.77 0.94
CA GLY A 207 6.77 15.40 1.66
C GLY A 207 5.49 15.91 0.98
N THR A 208 5.51 17.14 0.45
CA THR A 208 4.39 17.68 -0.33
C THR A 208 4.13 16.87 -1.61
N LEU A 209 5.20 16.48 -2.32
CA LEU A 209 5.10 15.66 -3.54
C LEU A 209 4.49 14.28 -3.24
N TYR A 210 4.89 13.65 -2.14
CA TYR A 210 4.35 12.34 -1.74
C TYR A 210 2.89 12.43 -1.31
N VAL A 211 2.53 13.44 -0.51
CA VAL A 211 1.14 13.68 -0.14
C VAL A 211 0.29 13.95 -1.39
N LEU A 212 0.77 14.74 -2.36
CA LEU A 212 0.06 14.98 -3.61
C LEU A 212 -0.16 13.70 -4.42
N ALA A 213 0.84 12.81 -4.48
CA ALA A 213 0.70 11.51 -5.14
C ALA A 213 -0.33 10.60 -4.44
N LEU A 214 -0.35 10.58 -3.09
CA LEU A 214 -1.35 9.85 -2.33
C LEU A 214 -2.76 10.43 -2.51
N LEU A 215 -2.90 11.75 -2.56
CA LEU A 215 -4.18 12.41 -2.86
C LEU A 215 -4.65 12.07 -4.27
N ALA A 216 -3.75 12.05 -5.27
CA ALA A 216 -4.09 11.62 -6.63
C ALA A 216 -4.66 10.19 -6.66
N LEU A 217 -4.09 9.29 -5.85
CA LEU A 217 -4.58 7.93 -5.71
C LEU A 217 -5.94 7.86 -4.99
N ALA A 218 -6.14 8.65 -3.93
CA ALA A 218 -7.35 8.62 -3.11
C ALA A 218 -8.58 9.20 -3.81
N HIS A 219 -8.35 10.20 -4.66
CA HIS A 219 -9.36 10.87 -5.48
C HIS A 219 -9.50 10.25 -6.87
N ASP A 220 -8.74 9.21 -7.21
CA ASP A 220 -8.98 8.43 -8.43
C ASP A 220 -10.39 7.80 -8.36
N PRO A 221 -11.27 8.01 -9.35
CA PRO A 221 -12.60 7.38 -9.38
C PRO A 221 -12.55 5.85 -9.47
N VAL A 222 -11.47 5.30 -10.04
CA VAL A 222 -11.28 3.86 -10.28
C VAL A 222 -9.90 3.42 -9.75
N PRO A 223 -9.67 3.51 -8.43
CA PRO A 223 -8.37 3.20 -7.85
C PRO A 223 -8.07 1.69 -7.95
N PRO A 224 -6.78 1.30 -7.88
CA PRO A 224 -6.37 -0.09 -7.69
C PRO A 224 -7.15 -0.79 -6.57
N ALA A 225 -7.56 -2.04 -6.78
CA ALA A 225 -8.21 -2.81 -5.72
C ALA A 225 -7.29 -3.04 -4.53
N ILE A 226 -5.97 -3.18 -4.76
CA ILE A 226 -4.95 -3.37 -3.72
C ILE A 226 -3.85 -2.33 -3.93
N VAL A 227 -3.50 -1.62 -2.87
CA VAL A 227 -2.44 -0.62 -2.83
C VAL A 227 -1.42 -1.03 -1.77
N CYS A 228 -0.19 -1.32 -2.21
CA CYS A 228 0.95 -1.51 -1.32
C CYS A 228 1.78 -0.24 -1.26
N LEU A 229 2.14 0.24 -0.08
CA LEU A 229 2.91 1.46 0.14
C LEU A 229 4.17 1.11 0.91
N GLU A 230 5.34 1.25 0.29
CA GLU A 230 6.63 1.05 0.97
C GLU A 230 7.11 2.36 1.58
N GLU A 231 7.51 2.31 2.85
CA GLU A 231 8.03 3.46 3.60
C GLU A 231 7.09 4.67 3.57
N LEU A 232 5.84 4.46 4.00
CA LEU A 232 4.74 5.43 3.90
C LEU A 232 5.09 6.82 4.50
N ASP A 233 5.91 6.84 5.55
CA ASP A 233 6.31 8.04 6.28
C ASP A 233 7.55 8.76 5.70
N ARG A 234 8.22 8.17 4.71
CA ARG A 234 9.50 8.66 4.21
C ARG A 234 9.41 10.10 3.70
N GLY A 235 10.22 10.99 4.27
CA GLY A 235 10.29 12.39 3.85
C GLY A 235 9.05 13.22 4.20
N ILE A 236 8.09 12.65 4.94
CA ILE A 236 6.87 13.33 5.39
C ILE A 236 7.10 13.85 6.81
N HIS A 237 6.80 15.13 7.03
CA HIS A 237 6.88 15.72 8.35
C HIS A 237 5.85 15.07 9.30
N PRO A 238 6.19 14.73 10.57
CA PRO A 238 5.30 14.00 11.47
C PRO A 238 3.89 14.60 11.64
N ARG A 239 3.77 15.93 11.61
CA ARG A 239 2.47 16.62 11.68
C ARG A 239 1.51 16.30 10.53
N LEU A 240 2.03 15.84 9.39
CA LEU A 240 1.24 15.49 8.20
C LEU A 240 0.81 14.02 8.18
N LEU A 241 1.39 13.17 9.03
CA LEU A 241 1.09 11.73 9.06
C LEU A 241 -0.38 11.44 9.36
N ARG A 242 -1.04 12.31 10.12
CA ARG A 242 -2.50 12.21 10.35
C ARG A 242 -3.27 12.37 9.04
N GLY A 243 -2.95 13.41 8.25
CA GLY A 243 -3.55 13.61 6.94
C GLY A 243 -3.27 12.44 5.99
N VAL A 244 -2.05 11.91 6.01
CA VAL A 244 -1.69 10.70 5.23
C VAL A 244 -2.57 9.52 5.61
N ARG A 245 -2.72 9.22 6.90
CA ARG A 245 -3.61 8.15 7.37
C ARG A 245 -5.05 8.38 6.91
N ASP A 246 -5.56 9.60 7.07
CA ASP A 246 -6.95 9.92 6.71
C ASP A 246 -7.20 9.75 5.19
N VAL A 247 -6.21 10.07 4.35
CA VAL A 247 -6.22 9.80 2.91
C VAL A 247 -6.32 8.29 2.61
N LEU A 248 -5.57 7.47 3.35
CA LEU A 248 -5.62 6.01 3.18
C LEU A 248 -6.93 5.40 3.73
N TYR A 249 -7.50 5.94 4.80
CA TYR A 249 -8.80 5.50 5.31
C TYR A 249 -9.92 5.82 4.32
N ARG A 250 -9.81 6.93 3.58
CA ARG A 250 -10.72 7.23 2.46
C ARG A 250 -10.62 6.19 1.33
N LEU A 251 -9.43 5.62 1.10
CA LEU A 251 -9.23 4.52 0.16
C LEU A 251 -9.90 3.23 0.64
N THR A 252 -9.70 2.87 1.91
CA THR A 252 -10.15 1.60 2.49
C THR A 252 -11.63 1.58 2.89
N HIS A 253 -12.19 2.72 3.28
CA HIS A 253 -13.56 2.88 3.75
C HIS A 253 -14.33 3.95 2.95
N PRO A 254 -14.44 3.83 1.61
CA PRO A 254 -15.01 4.88 0.75
C PRO A 254 -16.42 5.32 1.15
N ALA A 255 -17.25 4.39 1.64
CA ALA A 255 -18.63 4.68 2.05
C ALA A 255 -18.71 5.68 3.22
N ASP A 256 -17.78 5.61 4.18
CA ASP A 256 -17.73 6.51 5.34
C ASP A 256 -17.42 7.96 4.93
N TYR A 257 -16.88 8.14 3.72
CA TYR A 257 -16.55 9.42 3.11
C TYR A 257 -17.46 9.76 1.92
N GLY A 258 -18.59 9.06 1.76
CA GLY A 258 -19.59 9.36 0.72
C GLY A 258 -19.21 8.91 -0.70
N HIS A 259 -18.18 8.10 -0.87
CA HIS A 259 -17.78 7.60 -2.18
C HIS A 259 -18.51 6.30 -2.55
N MET A 260 -19.07 6.26 -3.76
CA MET A 260 -19.83 5.13 -4.32
C MET A 260 -18.93 4.09 -5.03
N ARG A 261 -17.69 3.88 -4.56
CA ARG A 261 -16.73 2.95 -5.15
C ARG A 261 -16.41 1.77 -4.22
N ALA A 262 -15.84 0.72 -4.78
CA ALA A 262 -15.37 -0.42 -4.00
C ALA A 262 -14.23 -0.01 -3.04
N PRO A 263 -14.15 -0.64 -1.85
CA PRO A 263 -13.04 -0.44 -0.93
C PRO A 263 -11.73 -0.96 -1.52
N VAL A 264 -10.66 -0.22 -1.27
CA VAL A 264 -9.29 -0.61 -1.59
C VAL A 264 -8.69 -1.32 -0.38
N GLN A 265 -7.88 -2.36 -0.60
CA GLN A 265 -7.07 -2.94 0.46
C GLN A 265 -5.70 -2.29 0.45
N VAL A 266 -5.28 -1.75 1.60
CA VAL A 266 -3.98 -1.09 1.77
C VAL A 266 -3.06 -1.95 2.62
N ILE A 267 -1.83 -2.13 2.14
CA ILE A 267 -0.71 -2.74 2.89
C ILE A 267 0.43 -1.72 2.89
N ALA A 268 0.61 -1.03 4.00
CA ALA A 268 1.64 -0.01 4.16
C ALA A 268 2.78 -0.53 5.06
N THR A 269 4.01 -0.14 4.78
CA THR A 269 5.14 -0.35 5.70
C THR A 269 5.61 0.98 6.27
N THR A 270 6.06 0.97 7.51
CA THR A 270 6.60 2.16 8.16
C THR A 270 7.73 1.83 9.12
N HIS A 271 8.60 2.82 9.33
CA HIS A 271 9.58 2.83 10.39
C HIS A 271 9.33 3.96 11.42
N SER A 272 8.21 4.68 11.34
CA SER A 272 7.90 5.82 12.20
C SER A 272 7.09 5.40 13.44
N PRO A 273 7.64 5.61 14.66
CA PRO A 273 6.87 5.50 15.90
C PRO A 273 5.68 6.46 15.93
N GLN A 274 5.83 7.67 15.37
CA GLN A 274 4.77 8.68 15.36
C GLN A 274 3.59 8.28 14.45
N LEU A 275 3.85 7.58 13.35
CA LEU A 275 2.78 7.02 12.53
C LEU A 275 2.05 5.90 13.29
N LEU A 276 2.80 5.04 13.98
CA LEU A 276 2.25 3.94 14.76
C LEU A 276 1.26 4.43 15.85
N ASP A 277 1.56 5.55 16.51
CA ASP A 277 0.67 6.16 17.51
C ASP A 277 -0.71 6.55 16.98
N LEU A 278 -0.83 6.81 15.67
CA LEU A 278 -2.11 7.14 15.04
C LEU A 278 -3.05 5.93 14.95
N PHE A 279 -2.56 4.71 15.25
CA PHE A 279 -3.30 3.46 15.21
C PHE A 279 -3.57 2.87 16.60
N ARG A 280 -3.42 3.69 17.66
CA ARG A 280 -3.69 3.26 19.05
C ARG A 280 -5.04 2.58 19.23
N ASP A 281 -6.07 3.13 18.60
CA ASP A 281 -7.45 2.63 18.70
C ASP A 281 -7.78 1.55 17.66
N HIS A 282 -6.80 1.17 16.83
CA HIS A 282 -6.93 0.19 15.73
C HIS A 282 -5.79 -0.87 15.74
N PRO A 283 -5.53 -1.56 16.86
CA PRO A 283 -4.43 -2.52 16.97
C PRO A 283 -4.56 -3.71 16.01
N GLU A 284 -5.76 -4.02 15.52
CA GLU A 284 -6.04 -5.06 14.52
C GLU A 284 -5.50 -4.73 13.12
N GLU A 285 -5.18 -3.46 12.87
CA GLU A 285 -4.57 -2.98 11.62
C GLU A 285 -3.05 -3.02 11.66
N ILE A 286 -2.45 -3.14 12.85
CA ILE A 286 -0.99 -3.17 13.02
C ILE A 286 -0.50 -4.62 12.95
N VAL A 287 0.48 -4.84 12.09
CA VAL A 287 1.17 -6.13 11.94
C VAL A 287 2.63 -5.96 12.31
N ILE A 288 3.06 -6.70 13.33
CA ILE A 288 4.46 -6.78 13.73
C ILE A 288 5.13 -7.89 12.95
N ALA A 289 6.13 -7.52 12.16
CA ALA A 289 7.01 -8.43 11.45
C ALA A 289 8.28 -8.62 12.30
N ASP A 290 8.35 -9.73 13.02
CA ASP A 290 9.49 -10.06 13.86
C ASP A 290 10.51 -10.92 13.11
N LYS A 291 11.79 -10.84 13.51
CA LYS A 291 12.87 -11.59 12.91
C LYS A 291 13.79 -12.15 13.99
N HIS A 292 13.80 -13.48 14.10
CA HIS A 292 14.68 -14.22 14.98
C HIS A 292 15.68 -15.03 14.14
N GLY A 293 16.94 -14.61 14.14
CA GLY A 293 17.97 -15.18 13.27
C GLY A 293 17.59 -15.16 11.78
N ARG A 294 17.31 -16.35 11.19
CA ARG A 294 16.95 -16.51 9.78
C ARG A 294 15.44 -16.69 9.52
N ALA A 295 14.64 -16.71 10.58
CA ALA A 295 13.19 -16.88 10.49
C ALA A 295 12.49 -15.56 10.82
N ALA A 296 11.43 -15.26 10.08
CA ALA A 296 10.54 -14.14 10.35
C ALA A 296 9.10 -14.60 10.55
N THR A 297 8.39 -13.93 11.43
CA THR A 297 7.00 -14.18 11.80
C THR A 297 6.19 -12.89 11.66
N PHE A 298 4.88 -13.05 11.50
CA PHE A 298 3.93 -11.94 11.55
C PHE A 298 2.94 -12.21 12.69
N ALA A 299 2.61 -11.17 13.44
CA ALA A 299 1.55 -11.20 14.45
C ALA A 299 0.79 -9.87 14.40
N ARG A 300 -0.52 -9.89 14.59
CA ARG A 300 -1.27 -8.64 14.76
C ARG A 300 -1.07 -8.11 16.16
N LEU A 301 -0.99 -6.79 16.30
CA LEU A 301 -0.87 -6.19 17.62
C LEU A 301 -2.10 -6.52 18.49
N SER A 302 -3.29 -6.62 17.90
CA SER A 302 -4.52 -7.04 18.60
C SER A 302 -4.49 -8.46 19.18
N GLU A 303 -3.59 -9.33 18.72
CA GLU A 303 -3.45 -10.71 19.24
C GLU A 303 -2.64 -10.75 20.55
N ARG A 304 -2.04 -9.62 20.94
CA ARG A 304 -1.18 -9.50 22.11
C ARG A 304 -2.00 -9.33 23.39
N ALA A 305 -1.88 -10.28 24.31
CA ALA A 305 -2.69 -10.34 25.53
C ALA A 305 -2.40 -9.20 26.53
N ASP A 306 -1.16 -8.74 26.62
CA ASP A 306 -0.69 -7.68 27.54
C ASP A 306 -0.85 -6.27 26.97
N LEU A 307 -1.34 -6.10 25.73
CA LEU A 307 -1.43 -4.79 25.08
C LEU A 307 -2.22 -3.75 25.88
N THR A 308 -3.36 -4.17 26.45
CA THR A 308 -4.24 -3.26 27.21
C THR A 308 -3.55 -2.73 28.47
N GLU A 309 -2.78 -3.58 29.14
CA GLU A 309 -2.00 -3.23 30.34
C GLU A 309 -0.87 -2.25 29.98
N LEU A 310 -0.10 -2.57 28.93
CA LEU A 310 0.99 -1.71 28.43
C LEU A 310 0.51 -0.30 28.05
N LEU A 311 -0.69 -0.20 27.46
CA LEU A 311 -1.30 1.09 27.09
C LEU A 311 -1.90 1.84 28.28
N ALA A 312 -2.27 1.13 29.35
CA ALA A 312 -2.80 1.71 30.58
C ALA A 312 -1.68 2.34 31.43
N ASP A 313 -0.47 1.79 31.38
CA ASP A 313 0.73 2.29 32.06
C ASP A 313 1.28 3.61 31.46
N GLY A 314 0.55 4.21 30.51
CA GLY A 314 0.86 5.52 29.93
C GLY A 314 1.81 5.48 28.73
N GLY A 315 2.20 4.30 28.27
CA GLY A 315 3.01 4.13 27.06
C GLY A 315 2.25 4.47 25.78
N THR A 316 2.90 5.19 24.86
CA THR A 316 2.43 5.31 23.47
C THR A 316 2.83 4.06 22.68
N LEU A 317 2.16 3.74 21.58
CA LEU A 317 2.54 2.57 20.77
C LEU A 317 3.94 2.75 20.20
N GLY A 318 4.27 3.98 19.78
CA GLY A 318 5.58 4.37 19.29
C GLY A 318 6.67 4.13 20.33
N ASP A 319 6.47 4.54 21.58
CA ASP A 319 7.44 4.33 22.66
C ASP A 319 7.61 2.85 23.01
N LEU A 320 6.49 2.11 23.11
CA LEU A 320 6.51 0.66 23.37
C LEU A 320 7.22 -0.10 22.24
N TRP A 321 7.06 0.33 20.99
CA TRP A 321 7.78 -0.27 19.87
C TRP A 321 9.27 0.11 19.89
N TYR A 322 9.59 1.40 20.05
CA TYR A 322 10.96 1.89 20.07
C TYR A 322 11.81 1.26 21.17
N SER A 323 11.22 1.07 22.36
CA SER A 323 11.85 0.39 23.50
C SER A 323 12.01 -1.12 23.33
N GLY A 324 11.43 -1.70 22.28
CA GLY A 324 11.45 -3.14 22.01
C GLY A 324 10.39 -3.94 22.78
N ILE A 325 9.58 -3.30 23.63
CA ILE A 325 8.51 -3.97 24.38
C ILE A 325 7.52 -4.63 23.43
N LEU A 326 7.15 -3.97 22.31
CA LEU A 326 6.25 -4.55 21.31
C LEU A 326 6.85 -5.71 20.50
N GLY A 327 8.17 -5.86 20.48
CA GLY A 327 8.87 -6.73 19.53
C GLY A 327 9.02 -6.09 18.14
N GLY A 328 9.49 -6.84 17.16
CA GLY A 328 9.69 -6.29 15.81
C GLY A 328 10.69 -5.13 15.75
N VAL A 329 11.74 -5.19 16.57
CA VAL A 329 12.91 -4.30 16.53
C VAL A 329 14.17 -5.12 16.20
N PRO A 330 15.28 -4.51 15.76
CA PRO A 330 16.51 -5.25 15.53
C PRO A 330 17.01 -5.92 16.82
N GLU A 331 17.40 -7.21 16.75
CA GLU A 331 18.09 -7.88 17.85
C GLU A 331 19.39 -7.14 18.17
N ALA A 332 19.65 -6.87 19.45
CA ALA A 332 20.94 -6.32 19.87
C ALA A 332 22.04 -7.37 19.62
N THR A 333 23.02 -7.01 18.80
CA THR A 333 24.22 -7.82 18.52
C THR A 333 25.11 -7.98 19.73
#